data_AF-A0AAW9FBA6-F1
#
_entry.id   AF-A0AAW9FBA6-F1
#
_cell.length_a   1.000
_cell.length_b   1.000
_cell.length_c   1.000
_cell.angle_alpha   90.00
_cell.angle_beta   90.00
_cell.angle_gamma   90.00
#
_symmetry.space_group_name_H-M   'P 1'
#
loop_
_entity.id
_entity.type
_entity.pdbx_description
1 polymer ?
#
loop_
_entity_poly.entity_id
_entity_poly.type
_entity_poly.pdbx_seq_one_letter_code
_entity_poly.pdbx_strand_id
1 'polypeptide(L)'
;MFIPLHDANSLKYIKLQYVTLSLIGINVLVWLVADFFASDEAANAASFGLGFIPAVVFDYAHLDHGLQMVPDDATVLTYAFMHLSFWHLASNMVLLWVFGDNVEDAFGHLRFLIFYLACAVAGALFHGLVAPASEAPLIGASGAVSGVVVAYLLLHPKVRVWVLVFMRIPVPLPAFIPLALWVGQQFFMFLFGMQDRVSWGAHVGGIVMGAILVLFLRRRGVPLFDRTIVTPRAVAHRNQGPQAAVVSQTERPFDGIR
;
A
#
# COMPACT_ATOMS: atom_id res chain seq x y z
N MET A 1 -7.06 -13.75 11.66
CA MET A 1 -7.61 -12.89 10.59
C MET A 1 -8.00 -11.56 11.19
N PHE A 2 -7.37 -10.49 10.71
CA PHE A 2 -7.63 -9.10 11.07
C PHE A 2 -8.57 -8.53 10.00
N ILE A 3 -9.74 -8.00 10.38
CA ILE A 3 -10.62 -7.29 9.45
C ILE A 3 -10.64 -5.81 9.90
N PRO A 4 -10.01 -4.91 9.14
CA PRO A 4 -10.17 -3.49 9.39
C PRO A 4 -11.52 -3.01 8.87
N LEU A 5 -12.13 -2.06 9.58
CA LEU A 5 -13.40 -1.47 9.19
C LEU A 5 -13.24 -0.08 8.56
N HIS A 6 -12.47 0.77 9.24
CA HIS A 6 -12.14 2.13 8.84
C HIS A 6 -11.03 2.65 9.78
N ASP A 7 -10.37 3.73 9.39
CA ASP A 7 -9.44 4.45 10.26
C ASP A 7 -10.03 5.80 10.73
N ALA A 8 -9.27 6.58 11.49
CA ALA A 8 -9.72 7.89 11.98
C ALA A 8 -9.06 9.07 11.25
N ASN A 9 -8.39 8.84 10.12
CA ASN A 9 -7.60 9.84 9.42
C ASN A 9 -8.36 10.39 8.21
N SER A 10 -8.40 11.71 8.08
CA SER A 10 -9.02 12.36 6.94
C SER A 10 -7.99 12.69 5.86
N LEU A 11 -8.45 12.74 4.61
CA LEU A 11 -7.65 13.18 3.45
C LEU A 11 -7.18 14.64 3.65
N LYS A 12 -5.89 14.91 3.38
CA LYS A 12 -5.27 16.23 3.59
C LYS A 12 -4.90 16.94 2.29
N TYR A 13 -4.54 16.18 1.25
CA TYR A 13 -3.97 16.70 0.00
C TYR A 13 -4.84 16.44 -1.22
N ILE A 14 -5.59 15.34 -1.25
CA ILE A 14 -6.51 14.99 -2.34
C ILE A 14 -7.97 15.16 -1.92
N LYS A 15 -8.86 15.39 -2.89
CA LYS A 15 -10.31 15.50 -2.63
C LYS A 15 -10.99 14.14 -2.47
N LEU A 16 -10.53 13.16 -3.26
CA LEU A 16 -11.06 11.80 -3.27
C LEU A 16 -9.95 10.85 -3.73
N GLN A 17 -9.96 9.64 -3.20
CA GLN A 17 -9.07 8.53 -3.55
C GLN A 17 -9.43 7.85 -4.88
N TYR A 18 -9.39 8.60 -5.99
CA TYR A 18 -9.82 8.13 -7.30
C TYR A 18 -9.12 6.84 -7.74
N VAL A 19 -7.81 6.74 -7.51
CA VAL A 19 -7.04 5.57 -7.97
C VAL A 19 -7.39 4.35 -7.16
N THR A 20 -7.54 4.48 -5.84
CA THR A 20 -7.98 3.38 -4.97
C THR A 20 -9.36 2.87 -5.39
N LEU A 21 -10.31 3.77 -5.65
CA LEU A 21 -11.65 3.42 -6.14
C LEU A 21 -11.62 2.75 -7.52
N SER A 22 -10.80 3.27 -8.45
CA SER A 22 -10.63 2.67 -9.77
C SER A 22 -10.02 1.27 -9.70
N LEU A 23 -8.98 1.07 -8.88
CA LEU A 23 -8.37 -0.24 -8.66
C LEU A 23 -9.40 -1.22 -8.09
N ILE A 24 -10.20 -0.82 -7.11
CA ILE A 24 -11.27 -1.66 -6.56
C ILE A 24 -12.29 -2.00 -7.66
N GLY A 25 -12.77 -1.00 -8.41
CA GLY A 25 -13.73 -1.21 -9.49
C GLY A 25 -13.22 -2.14 -10.58
N ILE A 26 -11.95 -2.02 -10.98
CA ILE A 26 -11.32 -2.91 -11.96
C ILE A 26 -11.23 -4.34 -11.43
N ASN A 27 -10.78 -4.54 -10.18
CA ASN A 27 -10.70 -5.88 -9.59
C ASN A 27 -12.07 -6.56 -9.48
N VAL A 28 -13.09 -5.81 -9.08
CA VAL A 28 -14.47 -6.31 -9.03
C VAL A 28 -14.96 -6.67 -10.43
N LEU A 29 -14.73 -5.81 -11.44
CA LEU A 29 -15.14 -6.08 -12.81
C LEU A 29 -14.45 -7.32 -13.39
N VAL A 30 -13.13 -7.45 -13.20
CA VAL A 30 -12.36 -8.61 -13.65
C VAL A 30 -12.89 -9.87 -12.98
N TRP A 31 -13.11 -9.86 -11.66
CA TRP A 31 -13.66 -11.02 -10.96
C TRP A 31 -15.08 -11.39 -11.45
N LEU A 32 -15.93 -10.39 -11.71
CA LEU A 32 -17.27 -10.65 -12.23
C LEU A 32 -17.22 -11.35 -13.60
N VAL A 33 -16.34 -10.89 -14.50
CA VAL A 33 -16.24 -11.42 -15.87
C VAL A 33 -15.48 -12.74 -15.93
N ALA A 34 -14.36 -12.85 -15.22
CA ALA A 34 -13.43 -13.98 -15.32
C ALA A 34 -13.75 -15.13 -14.35
N ASP A 35 -14.62 -14.92 -13.35
CA ASP A 35 -14.97 -15.93 -12.35
C ASP A 35 -16.49 -16.05 -12.19
N PHE A 36 -17.18 -14.98 -11.75
CA PHE A 36 -18.59 -15.07 -11.35
C PHE A 36 -19.58 -15.39 -12.49
N PHE A 37 -19.40 -14.78 -13.66
CA PHE A 37 -20.23 -15.01 -14.84
C PHE A 37 -19.61 -16.00 -15.84
N ALA A 38 -18.38 -16.44 -15.61
CA ALA A 38 -17.68 -17.40 -16.44
C ALA A 38 -18.18 -18.82 -16.18
N SER A 39 -18.06 -19.70 -17.18
CA SER A 39 -18.13 -21.15 -16.92
C SER A 39 -16.87 -21.59 -16.16
N ASP A 40 -16.94 -22.72 -15.45
CA ASP A 40 -15.79 -23.28 -14.73
C ASP A 40 -14.56 -23.47 -15.64
N GLU A 41 -14.79 -23.87 -16.90
CA GLU A 41 -13.74 -24.01 -17.92
C GLU A 41 -13.11 -22.65 -18.28
N ALA A 42 -13.92 -21.62 -18.50
CA ALA A 42 -13.43 -20.29 -18.83
C ALA A 42 -12.71 -19.62 -17.65
N ALA A 43 -13.20 -19.82 -16.41
CA ALA A 43 -12.55 -19.32 -15.21
C ALA A 43 -11.20 -19.99 -14.95
N ASN A 44 -11.11 -21.30 -15.20
CA ASN A 44 -9.86 -22.04 -15.14
C ASN A 44 -8.89 -21.55 -16.23
N ALA A 45 -9.34 -21.41 -17.48
CA ALA A 45 -8.53 -20.86 -18.55
C ALA A 45 -8.01 -19.45 -18.23
N ALA A 46 -8.85 -18.58 -17.67
CA ALA A 46 -8.44 -17.24 -17.24
C ALA A 46 -7.40 -17.29 -16.11
N SER A 47 -7.53 -18.23 -15.18
CA SER A 47 -6.57 -18.41 -14.08
C SER A 47 -5.17 -18.76 -14.57
N PHE A 48 -5.06 -19.63 -15.58
CA PHE A 48 -3.78 -19.94 -16.21
C PHE A 48 -3.30 -18.85 -17.19
N GLY A 49 -4.21 -18.29 -17.99
CA GLY A 49 -3.88 -17.34 -19.05
C GLY A 49 -3.56 -15.91 -18.58
N LEU A 50 -4.05 -15.52 -17.39
CA LEU A 50 -3.81 -14.20 -16.79
C LEU A 50 -3.02 -14.27 -15.47
N GLY A 51 -2.86 -15.46 -14.88
CA GLY A 51 -2.06 -15.69 -13.69
C GLY A 51 -0.56 -15.72 -13.98
N PHE A 52 0.25 -15.35 -12.99
CA PHE A 52 1.71 -15.40 -13.11
C PHE A 52 2.19 -16.82 -12.80
N ILE A 53 2.72 -17.52 -13.79
CA ILE A 53 3.25 -18.89 -13.64
C ILE A 53 4.78 -18.82 -13.71
N PRO A 54 5.51 -19.00 -12.59
CA PRO A 54 6.97 -18.91 -12.57
C PRO A 54 7.66 -19.78 -13.62
N ALA A 55 7.21 -21.03 -13.78
CA ALA A 55 7.79 -21.96 -14.73
C ALA A 55 7.66 -21.49 -16.19
N VAL A 56 6.59 -20.76 -16.52
CA VAL A 56 6.38 -20.23 -17.88
C VAL A 56 7.24 -18.99 -18.10
N VAL A 57 7.21 -18.03 -17.17
CA VAL A 57 7.96 -16.77 -17.30
C VAL A 57 9.48 -16.97 -17.26
N PHE A 58 9.96 -18.01 -16.60
CA PHE A 58 11.38 -18.35 -16.53
C PHE A 58 11.80 -19.50 -17.46
N ASP A 59 11.00 -19.81 -18.48
CA ASP A 59 11.31 -20.79 -19.53
C ASP A 59 11.61 -22.23 -19.02
N TYR A 60 11.03 -22.62 -17.89
CA TYR A 60 11.04 -24.02 -17.41
C TYR A 60 9.93 -24.87 -18.01
N ALA A 61 8.82 -24.24 -18.42
CA ALA A 61 7.64 -24.87 -19.02
C ALA A 61 7.01 -23.93 -20.06
N HIS A 62 6.09 -24.45 -20.87
CA HIS A 62 5.30 -23.64 -21.80
C HIS A 62 3.83 -23.79 -21.50
N LEU A 63 3.11 -22.67 -21.51
CA LEU A 63 1.65 -22.69 -21.44
C LEU A 63 1.08 -23.08 -22.81
N ASP A 64 0.03 -23.90 -22.81
CA ASP A 64 -0.70 -24.21 -24.04
C ASP A 64 -1.17 -22.90 -24.71
N HIS A 65 -0.92 -22.76 -26.01
CA HIS A 65 -1.34 -21.59 -26.80
C HIS A 65 -2.86 -21.35 -26.74
N GLY A 66 -3.67 -22.38 -26.50
CA GLY A 66 -5.11 -22.23 -26.30
C GLY A 66 -5.50 -21.51 -25.00
N LEU A 67 -4.60 -21.47 -24.01
CA LEU A 67 -4.80 -20.82 -22.71
C LEU A 67 -4.10 -19.46 -22.61
N GLN A 68 -3.19 -19.14 -23.52
CA GLN A 68 -2.43 -17.89 -23.50
C GLN A 68 -3.33 -16.70 -23.88
N MET A 69 -3.73 -15.90 -22.88
CA MET A 69 -4.59 -14.72 -23.09
C MET A 69 -3.80 -13.42 -23.29
N VAL A 70 -2.60 -13.36 -22.70
CA VAL A 70 -1.65 -12.25 -22.79
C VAL A 70 -0.24 -12.81 -22.97
N PRO A 71 0.73 -12.01 -23.45
CA PRO A 71 2.14 -12.41 -23.45
C PRO A 71 2.60 -12.81 -22.05
N ASP A 72 3.48 -13.81 -21.94
CA ASP A 72 3.89 -14.38 -20.66
C ASP A 72 4.46 -13.32 -19.71
N ASP A 73 5.26 -12.37 -20.23
CA ASP A 73 5.80 -11.24 -19.47
C ASP A 73 4.72 -10.33 -18.88
N ALA A 74 3.55 -10.21 -19.52
CA ALA A 74 2.46 -9.37 -19.02
C ALA A 74 1.80 -9.99 -17.78
N THR A 75 1.96 -11.30 -17.57
CA THR A 75 1.40 -12.00 -16.39
C THR A 75 1.98 -11.51 -15.08
N VAL A 76 3.20 -10.94 -15.09
CA VAL A 76 3.82 -10.28 -13.93
C VAL A 76 2.96 -9.14 -13.36
N LEU A 77 1.98 -8.65 -14.13
CA LEU A 77 1.04 -7.63 -13.71
C LEU A 77 -0.42 -8.11 -13.71
N THR A 78 -0.88 -8.83 -14.74
CA THR A 78 -2.31 -9.21 -14.86
C THR A 78 -2.78 -10.09 -13.71
N TYR A 79 -1.88 -10.89 -13.13
CA TYR A 79 -2.19 -11.77 -12.01
C TYR A 79 -2.78 -11.02 -10.81
N ALA A 80 -2.37 -9.76 -10.62
CA ALA A 80 -2.76 -8.92 -9.49
C ALA A 80 -4.23 -8.46 -9.58
N PHE A 81 -4.90 -8.68 -10.71
CA PHE A 81 -6.31 -8.34 -10.90
C PHE A 81 -7.25 -9.56 -10.86
N MET A 82 -6.69 -10.76 -10.89
CA MET A 82 -7.42 -12.03 -10.82
C MET A 82 -7.73 -12.41 -9.37
N HIS A 83 -8.87 -13.07 -9.13
CA HIS A 83 -9.26 -13.57 -7.82
C HIS A 83 -10.01 -14.90 -7.93
N LEU A 84 -9.62 -15.88 -7.10
CA LEU A 84 -10.15 -17.26 -7.13
C LEU A 84 -11.48 -17.48 -6.39
N SER A 85 -11.96 -16.46 -5.68
CA SER A 85 -13.22 -16.53 -4.93
C SER A 85 -13.65 -15.15 -4.45
N PHE A 86 -14.93 -15.04 -4.10
CA PHE A 86 -15.48 -13.85 -3.45
C PHE A 86 -14.69 -13.44 -2.20
N TRP A 87 -14.32 -14.38 -1.32
CA TRP A 87 -13.59 -14.06 -0.08
C TRP A 87 -12.14 -13.61 -0.35
N HIS A 88 -11.52 -14.14 -1.40
CA HIS A 88 -10.21 -13.69 -1.83
C HIS A 88 -10.28 -12.25 -2.37
N LEU A 89 -11.29 -11.91 -3.18
CA LEU A 89 -11.53 -10.53 -3.62
C LEU A 89 -11.84 -9.61 -2.44
N ALA A 90 -12.83 -9.96 -1.63
CA ALA A 90 -13.32 -9.12 -0.53
C ALA A 90 -12.21 -8.78 0.46
N SER A 91 -11.35 -9.75 0.83
CA SER A 91 -10.25 -9.50 1.77
C SER A 91 -9.21 -8.52 1.20
N ASN A 92 -8.87 -8.61 -0.08
CA ASN A 92 -7.98 -7.64 -0.73
C ASN A 92 -8.61 -6.25 -0.81
N MET A 93 -9.87 -6.18 -1.24
CA MET A 93 -10.56 -4.90 -1.44
C MET A 93 -10.82 -4.17 -0.13
N VAL A 94 -11.10 -4.88 0.97
CA VAL A 94 -11.24 -4.26 2.31
C VAL A 94 -9.92 -3.63 2.76
N LEU A 95 -8.80 -4.34 2.61
CA LEU A 95 -7.48 -3.79 2.96
C LEU A 95 -7.12 -2.58 2.07
N LEU A 96 -7.38 -2.69 0.76
CA LEU A 96 -7.15 -1.59 -0.17
C LEU A 96 -8.06 -0.39 0.13
N TRP A 97 -9.32 -0.62 0.47
CA TRP A 97 -10.27 0.43 0.82
C TRP A 97 -9.89 1.17 2.10
N VAL A 98 -9.50 0.44 3.17
CA VAL A 98 -9.20 1.06 4.46
C VAL A 98 -7.86 1.79 4.46
N PHE A 99 -6.86 1.28 3.73
CA PHE A 99 -5.50 1.84 3.80
C PHE A 99 -5.08 2.60 2.55
N GLY A 100 -5.70 2.33 1.40
CA GLY A 100 -5.34 2.91 0.12
C GLY A 100 -5.58 4.42 0.06
N ASP A 101 -6.64 4.91 0.70
CA ASP A 101 -7.02 6.32 0.69
C ASP A 101 -5.92 7.24 1.27
N ASN A 102 -5.36 6.85 2.40
CA ASN A 102 -4.33 7.53 3.16
C ASN A 102 -2.98 7.47 2.44
N VAL A 103 -2.65 6.32 1.84
CA VAL A 103 -1.43 6.16 1.05
C VAL A 103 -1.53 6.96 -0.25
N GLU A 104 -2.70 6.97 -0.90
CA GLU A 104 -2.98 7.78 -2.08
C GLU A 104 -2.91 9.28 -1.76
N ASP A 105 -3.43 9.71 -0.61
CA ASP A 105 -3.31 11.09 -0.14
C ASP A 105 -1.84 11.50 0.04
N ALA A 106 -1.07 10.64 0.71
CA ALA A 106 0.34 10.84 0.98
C ALA A 106 1.20 10.89 -0.29
N PHE A 107 0.81 10.22 -1.39
CA PHE A 107 1.59 10.13 -2.62
C PHE A 107 1.07 11.06 -3.72
N GLY A 108 -0.23 11.29 -3.77
CA GLY A 108 -0.97 11.73 -4.96
C GLY A 108 -1.25 10.60 -5.95
N HIS A 109 -2.29 10.77 -6.76
CA HIS A 109 -2.86 9.76 -7.67
C HIS A 109 -1.82 8.99 -8.50
N LEU A 110 -1.02 9.69 -9.31
CA LEU A 110 -0.09 9.04 -10.25
C LEU A 110 1.00 8.23 -9.53
N ARG A 111 1.57 8.78 -8.46
CA ARG A 111 2.63 8.11 -7.70
C ARG A 111 2.10 6.91 -6.93
N PHE A 112 0.86 6.98 -6.44
CA PHE A 112 0.19 5.85 -5.82
C PHE A 112 -0.08 4.73 -6.82
N LEU A 113 -0.52 5.05 -8.04
CA LEU A 113 -0.69 4.04 -9.09
C LEU A 113 0.63 3.34 -9.42
N ILE A 114 1.71 4.10 -9.65
CA ILE A 114 3.04 3.54 -9.90
C ILE A 114 3.49 2.66 -8.73
N PHE A 115 3.30 3.14 -7.50
CA PHE A 115 3.61 2.40 -6.28
C PHE A 115 2.87 1.05 -6.21
N TYR A 116 1.56 1.06 -6.45
CA TYR A 116 0.72 -0.13 -6.38
C TYR A 116 1.17 -1.19 -7.40
N LEU A 117 1.36 -0.78 -8.65
CA LEU A 117 1.78 -1.68 -9.72
C LEU A 117 3.21 -2.20 -9.50
N ALA A 118 4.12 -1.36 -8.99
CA ALA A 118 5.48 -1.80 -8.65
C ALA A 118 5.49 -2.83 -7.51
N CYS A 119 4.60 -2.70 -6.52
CA CYS A 119 4.45 -3.70 -5.46
C CYS A 119 3.88 -5.03 -5.99
N ALA A 120 2.96 -5.00 -6.95
CA ALA A 120 2.50 -6.20 -7.65
C ALA A 120 3.65 -6.91 -8.37
N VAL A 121 4.39 -6.18 -9.21
CA VAL A 121 5.52 -6.72 -9.97
C VAL A 121 6.59 -7.30 -9.04
N ALA A 122 6.94 -6.59 -7.96
CA ALA A 122 7.89 -7.09 -6.98
C ALA A 122 7.40 -8.36 -6.27
N GLY A 123 6.10 -8.46 -6.00
CA GLY A 123 5.47 -9.66 -5.45
C GLY A 123 5.60 -10.86 -6.38
N ALA A 124 5.22 -10.71 -7.66
CA ALA A 124 5.36 -11.77 -8.66
C ALA A 124 6.82 -12.21 -8.81
N LEU A 125 7.74 -11.27 -9.02
CA LEU A 125 9.16 -11.60 -9.22
C LEU A 125 9.77 -12.26 -7.99
N PHE A 126 9.49 -11.77 -6.78
CA PHE A 126 10.01 -12.41 -5.57
C PHE A 126 9.44 -13.81 -5.39
N HIS A 127 8.14 -14.01 -5.63
CA HIS A 127 7.54 -15.35 -5.60
C HIS A 127 8.17 -16.30 -6.62
N GLY A 128 8.34 -15.84 -7.85
CA GLY A 128 8.98 -16.60 -8.91
C GLY A 128 10.41 -16.98 -8.54
N LEU A 129 11.22 -16.04 -8.04
CA LEU A 129 12.61 -16.32 -7.68
C LEU A 129 12.74 -17.34 -6.55
N VAL A 130 11.75 -17.42 -5.67
CA VAL A 130 11.70 -18.43 -4.59
C VAL A 130 11.28 -19.81 -5.11
N ALA A 131 10.38 -19.85 -6.10
CA ALA A 131 9.83 -21.09 -6.66
C ALA A 131 9.82 -21.06 -8.20
N PRO A 132 10.99 -21.04 -8.87
CA PRO A 132 11.08 -20.75 -10.30
C PRO A 132 10.48 -21.85 -11.19
N ALA A 133 10.47 -23.09 -10.71
CA ALA A 133 9.87 -24.23 -11.41
C ALA A 133 8.39 -24.46 -11.05
N SER A 134 7.73 -23.54 -10.32
CA SER A 134 6.32 -23.68 -9.98
C SER A 134 5.44 -23.51 -11.21
N GLU A 135 4.62 -24.52 -11.49
CA GLU A 135 3.58 -24.49 -12.53
C GLU A 135 2.25 -23.95 -11.99
N ALA A 136 2.13 -23.74 -10.68
CA ALA A 136 0.91 -23.18 -10.09
C ALA A 136 0.81 -21.68 -10.40
N PRO A 137 -0.34 -21.19 -10.91
CA PRO A 137 -0.53 -19.78 -11.17
C PRO A 137 -0.66 -18.99 -9.87
N LEU A 138 0.19 -17.97 -9.72
CA LEU A 138 0.02 -16.92 -8.73
C LEU A 138 -1.14 -16.02 -9.15
N ILE A 139 -2.10 -15.80 -8.26
CA ILE A 139 -3.31 -15.02 -8.50
C ILE A 139 -3.59 -14.15 -7.27
N GLY A 140 -3.98 -12.89 -7.48
CA GLY A 140 -4.47 -12.01 -6.41
C GLY A 140 -3.73 -10.69 -6.28
N ALA A 141 -4.47 -9.64 -5.92
CA ALA A 141 -3.95 -8.30 -5.63
C ALA A 141 -3.05 -8.22 -4.39
N SER A 142 -2.92 -9.31 -3.64
CA SER A 142 -2.41 -9.32 -2.27
C SER A 142 -0.96 -8.87 -2.15
N GLY A 143 -0.11 -9.09 -3.14
CA GLY A 143 1.24 -8.52 -3.17
C GLY A 143 1.22 -6.98 -3.16
N ALA A 144 0.44 -6.37 -4.04
CA ALA A 144 0.29 -4.91 -4.09
C ALA A 144 -0.35 -4.34 -2.82
N VAL A 145 -1.41 -5.00 -2.33
CA VAL A 145 -2.11 -4.63 -1.10
C VAL A 145 -1.19 -4.74 0.12
N SER A 146 -0.31 -5.74 0.18
CA SER A 146 0.67 -5.87 1.26
C SER A 146 1.66 -4.69 1.26
N GLY A 147 2.02 -4.20 0.07
CA GLY A 147 2.77 -2.95 -0.10
C GLY A 147 2.02 -1.74 0.46
N VAL A 148 0.73 -1.60 0.15
CA VAL A 148 -0.13 -0.53 0.70
C VAL A 148 -0.19 -0.60 2.23
N VAL A 149 -0.37 -1.80 2.80
CA VAL A 149 -0.44 -2.01 4.25
C VAL A 149 0.84 -1.56 4.95
N VAL A 150 2.03 -1.93 4.43
CA VAL A 150 3.28 -1.50 5.06
C VAL A 150 3.54 0.00 4.87
N ALA A 151 3.17 0.57 3.72
CA ALA A 151 3.27 2.02 3.51
C ALA A 151 2.40 2.78 4.51
N TYR A 152 1.16 2.32 4.73
CA TYR A 152 0.27 2.87 5.75
C TYR A 152 0.88 2.75 7.15
N LEU A 153 1.38 1.58 7.53
CA LEU A 153 2.06 1.36 8.81
C LEU A 153 3.21 2.36 9.03
N LEU A 154 4.00 2.63 8.00
CA LEU A 154 5.13 3.56 8.06
C LEU A 154 4.70 5.02 8.07
N LEU A 155 3.57 5.38 7.46
CA LEU A 155 3.03 6.74 7.45
C LEU A 155 2.29 7.07 8.76
N HIS A 156 1.43 6.17 9.21
CA HIS A 156 0.38 6.41 10.21
C HIS A 156 0.36 5.38 11.36
N PRO A 157 1.50 5.01 11.98
CA PRO A 157 1.53 3.95 12.99
C PRO A 157 0.69 4.24 14.24
N LYS A 158 0.41 5.52 14.55
CA LYS A 158 -0.33 5.93 15.76
C LYS A 158 -1.80 6.19 15.49
N VAL A 159 -2.23 6.23 14.24
CA VAL A 159 -3.65 6.36 13.87
C VAL A 159 -4.41 5.15 14.38
N ARG A 160 -5.62 5.36 14.92
CA ARG A 160 -6.45 4.26 15.40
C ARG A 160 -7.21 3.64 14.24
N VAL A 161 -7.02 2.35 14.04
CA VAL A 161 -7.76 1.53 13.08
C VAL A 161 -8.79 0.72 13.86
N TRP A 162 -10.04 0.72 13.39
CA TRP A 162 -11.09 -0.12 13.96
C TRP A 162 -10.96 -1.53 13.43
N VAL A 163 -10.78 -2.47 14.35
CA VAL A 163 -10.51 -3.87 14.03
C VAL A 163 -11.60 -4.73 14.63
N LEU A 164 -12.13 -5.69 13.86
CA LEU A 164 -12.95 -6.75 14.43
C LEU A 164 -12.07 -7.80 15.12
N VAL A 165 -12.12 -7.83 16.44
CA VAL A 165 -11.54 -8.90 17.26
C VAL A 165 -12.59 -10.03 17.39
N PHE A 166 -12.16 -11.28 17.19
CA PHE A 166 -13.03 -12.47 17.16
C PHE A 166 -14.24 -12.34 16.21
N MET A 167 -14.11 -11.56 15.13
CA MET A 167 -15.18 -11.26 14.16
C MET A 167 -16.43 -10.61 14.75
N ARG A 168 -16.38 -10.08 15.99
CA ARG A 168 -17.57 -9.61 16.69
C ARG A 168 -17.40 -8.25 17.38
N ILE A 169 -16.22 -8.00 17.95
CA ILE A 169 -16.02 -6.82 18.81
C ILE A 169 -15.13 -5.82 18.07
N PRO A 170 -15.68 -4.67 17.64
CA PRO A 170 -14.87 -3.61 17.05
C PRO A 170 -14.05 -2.92 18.16
N VAL A 171 -12.72 -3.02 18.07
CA VAL A 171 -11.79 -2.39 19.01
C VAL A 171 -10.89 -1.42 18.24
N PRO A 172 -10.80 -0.15 18.65
CA PRO A 172 -9.87 0.79 18.04
C PRO A 172 -8.47 0.56 18.59
N LEU A 173 -7.54 0.13 17.74
CA LEU A 173 -6.15 -0.11 18.11
C LEU A 173 -5.23 0.84 17.31
N PRO A 174 -4.15 1.36 17.91
CA PRO A 174 -3.08 2.01 17.15
C PRO A 174 -2.62 1.10 16.00
N ALA A 175 -2.56 1.62 14.78
CA ALA A 175 -2.30 0.85 13.56
C ALA A 175 -1.04 -0.01 13.65
N PHE A 176 -0.01 0.46 14.36
CA PHE A 176 1.22 -0.29 14.52
C PHE A 176 1.01 -1.68 15.13
N ILE A 177 0.05 -1.86 16.05
CA ILE A 177 -0.17 -3.14 16.72
C ILE A 177 -0.67 -4.19 15.71
N PRO A 178 -1.87 -4.06 15.13
CA PRO A 178 -2.37 -5.09 14.24
C PRO A 178 -1.56 -5.20 12.95
N LEU A 179 -1.07 -4.09 12.40
CA LEU A 179 -0.35 -4.13 11.12
C LEU A 179 1.06 -4.71 11.27
N ALA A 180 1.80 -4.41 12.35
CA ALA A 180 3.10 -5.04 12.57
C ALA A 180 2.96 -6.54 12.86
N LEU A 181 1.93 -6.96 13.61
CA LEU A 181 1.63 -8.38 13.81
C LEU A 181 1.27 -9.06 12.49
N TRP A 182 0.44 -8.44 11.66
CA TRP A 182 0.05 -8.98 10.35
C TRP A 182 1.24 -9.07 9.39
N VAL A 183 2.08 -8.03 9.32
CA VAL A 183 3.33 -8.04 8.52
C VAL A 183 4.28 -9.12 9.02
N GLY A 184 4.50 -9.20 10.34
CA GLY A 184 5.33 -10.24 10.95
C GLY A 184 4.84 -11.65 10.63
N GLN A 185 3.52 -11.86 10.63
CA GLN A 185 2.91 -13.12 10.20
C GLN A 185 3.24 -13.46 8.74
N GLN A 186 3.28 -12.48 7.82
CA GLN A 186 3.62 -12.76 6.41
C GLN A 186 5.03 -13.35 6.29
N PHE A 187 6.00 -12.75 6.99
CA PHE A 187 7.38 -13.27 7.02
C PHE A 187 7.48 -14.62 7.73
N PHE A 188 6.76 -14.80 8.84
CA PHE A 188 6.73 -16.08 9.56
C PHE A 188 6.19 -17.20 8.66
N MET A 189 5.07 -16.98 7.98
CA MET A 189 4.48 -17.98 7.09
C MET A 189 5.31 -18.19 5.82
N PHE A 190 6.03 -17.19 5.34
CA PHE A 190 7.00 -17.37 4.26
C PHE A 190 8.14 -18.31 4.64
N LEU A 191 8.65 -18.22 5.88
CA LEU A 191 9.78 -19.03 6.36
C LEU A 191 9.39 -20.42 6.88
N PHE A 192 8.21 -20.54 7.49
CA PHE A 192 7.80 -21.73 8.24
C PHE A 192 6.44 -22.29 7.82
N GLY A 193 5.71 -21.60 6.94
CA GLY A 193 4.43 -22.08 6.43
C GLY A 193 4.63 -23.35 5.61
N MET A 194 3.72 -24.30 5.78
CA MET A 194 3.65 -25.47 4.88
C MET A 194 2.98 -25.06 3.56
N GLN A 195 2.94 -25.99 2.59
CA GLN A 195 2.28 -25.77 1.29
C GLN A 195 0.82 -25.32 1.47
N ASP A 196 0.62 -24.01 1.42
CA ASP A 196 -0.67 -23.33 1.48
C ASP A 196 -1.00 -22.74 0.11
N ARG A 197 -2.30 -22.54 -0.17
CA ARG A 197 -2.76 -21.85 -1.39
C ARG A 197 -2.44 -20.35 -1.40
N VAL A 198 -1.79 -19.83 -0.36
CA VAL A 198 -1.43 -18.42 -0.20
C VAL A 198 0.02 -18.25 -0.61
N SER A 199 0.28 -17.34 -1.55
CA SER A 199 1.65 -17.01 -1.93
C SER A 199 2.28 -16.02 -0.95
N TRP A 200 2.82 -16.56 0.15
CA TRP A 200 3.54 -15.76 1.15
C TRP A 200 4.75 -15.01 0.55
N GLY A 201 5.40 -15.59 -0.48
CA GLY A 201 6.47 -14.93 -1.23
C GLY A 201 5.98 -13.64 -1.89
N ALA A 202 4.82 -13.66 -2.55
CA ALA A 202 4.27 -12.45 -3.17
C ALA A 202 3.98 -11.34 -2.14
N HIS A 203 3.51 -11.69 -0.95
CA HIS A 203 3.29 -10.73 0.13
C HIS A 203 4.60 -10.14 0.62
N VAL A 204 5.63 -10.96 0.86
CA VAL A 204 6.96 -10.50 1.28
C VAL A 204 7.57 -9.56 0.24
N GLY A 205 7.54 -9.92 -1.05
CA GLY A 205 8.03 -9.06 -2.13
C GLY A 205 7.33 -7.71 -2.18
N GLY A 206 5.99 -7.72 -2.06
CA GLY A 206 5.18 -6.51 -1.99
C GLY A 206 5.48 -5.64 -0.76
N ILE A 207 5.66 -6.25 0.42
CA ILE A 207 6.02 -5.54 1.67
C ILE A 207 7.39 -4.89 1.53
N VAL A 208 8.40 -5.63 1.07
CA VAL A 208 9.76 -5.08 0.93
C VAL A 208 9.75 -3.90 -0.04
N MET A 209 9.12 -4.06 -1.21
CA MET A 209 9.01 -2.98 -2.19
C MET A 209 8.23 -1.79 -1.64
N GLY A 210 7.11 -2.02 -0.96
CA GLY A 210 6.29 -0.97 -0.36
C GLY A 210 7.06 -0.14 0.68
N ALA A 211 7.81 -0.81 1.55
CA ALA A 211 8.64 -0.18 2.57
C ALA A 211 9.78 0.65 1.99
N ILE A 212 10.30 0.27 0.82
CA ILE A 212 11.33 1.04 0.10
C ILE A 212 10.69 2.24 -0.61
N LEU A 213 9.66 2.02 -1.42
CA LEU A 213 9.08 3.07 -2.28
C LEU A 213 8.40 4.18 -1.50
N VAL A 214 7.85 3.92 -0.31
CA VAL A 214 7.27 4.96 0.55
C VAL A 214 8.30 6.00 1.00
N LEU A 215 9.60 5.66 0.99
CA LEU A 215 10.67 6.60 1.30
C LEU A 215 10.84 7.66 0.20
N PHE A 216 10.55 7.29 -1.06
CA PHE A 216 10.88 8.08 -2.25
C PHE A 216 9.66 8.71 -2.93
N LEU A 217 8.52 8.01 -2.94
CA LEU A 217 7.36 8.41 -3.74
C LEU A 217 6.35 9.29 -2.99
N ARG A 218 6.37 9.27 -1.65
CA ARG A 218 5.50 10.15 -0.85
C ARG A 218 5.75 11.64 -1.15
N ARG A 219 4.75 12.48 -0.97
CA ARG A 219 4.86 13.94 -1.13
C ARG A 219 5.91 14.50 -0.17
N ARG A 220 6.63 15.52 -0.65
CA ARG A 220 7.57 16.27 0.20
C ARG A 220 6.80 16.90 1.37
N GLY A 221 7.31 16.73 2.58
CA GLY A 221 6.68 17.24 3.80
C GLY A 221 5.72 16.28 4.51
N VAL A 222 5.37 15.14 3.91
CA VAL A 222 4.66 14.08 4.63
C VAL A 222 5.67 13.31 5.50
N PRO A 223 5.54 13.33 6.84
CA PRO A 223 6.46 12.61 7.70
C PRO A 223 6.16 11.11 7.71
N LEU A 224 7.18 10.30 8.01
CA LEU A 224 6.95 8.92 8.45
C LEU A 224 6.78 8.88 9.96
N PHE A 225 6.14 7.82 10.41
CA PHE A 225 5.94 7.45 11.80
C PHE A 225 5.19 8.48 12.63
N ASP A 226 4.28 9.22 12.00
CA ASP A 226 3.57 10.37 12.59
C ASP A 226 4.53 11.33 13.33
N ARG A 227 5.76 11.50 12.82
CA ARG A 227 6.74 12.46 13.35
C ARG A 227 6.35 13.87 12.93
N THR A 228 5.34 14.46 13.57
CA THR A 228 5.19 15.91 13.55
C THR A 228 6.08 16.52 14.63
N ILE A 229 7.04 17.34 14.22
CA ILE A 229 7.61 18.35 15.11
C ILE A 229 6.50 19.40 15.28
N VAL A 230 5.76 19.31 16.38
CA VAL A 230 4.93 20.43 16.82
C VAL A 230 5.85 21.37 17.58
N THR A 231 6.42 22.38 16.91
CA THR A 231 6.78 23.61 17.63
C THR A 231 5.48 24.31 17.98
N PRO A 232 5.15 24.52 19.26
CA PRO A 232 3.97 25.29 19.63
C PRO A 232 4.06 26.68 18.99
N ARG A 233 2.95 27.19 18.43
CA ARG A 233 2.85 28.60 17.98
C ARG A 233 3.21 29.62 19.08
N ALA A 234 3.23 29.19 20.34
CA ALA A 234 3.63 29.98 21.51
C ALA A 234 5.16 30.16 21.66
N VAL A 235 5.99 29.51 20.84
CA VAL A 235 7.45 29.67 20.91
C VAL A 235 7.92 30.54 19.75
N ALA A 236 7.84 31.85 19.94
CA ALA A 236 8.72 32.78 19.23
C ALA A 236 10.13 32.64 19.83
N HIS A 237 11.16 32.44 19.00
CA HIS A 237 12.54 32.53 19.48
C HIS A 237 12.78 33.97 19.93
N ARG A 238 13.02 34.17 21.23
CA ARG A 238 13.24 35.49 21.87
C ARG A 238 14.53 36.20 21.43
N ASN A 239 15.25 35.70 20.42
CA ASN A 239 16.51 36.26 19.94
C ASN A 239 16.54 36.36 18.41
N GLN A 240 15.61 37.11 17.82
CA GLN A 240 15.99 37.98 16.70
C GLN A 240 15.98 39.39 17.28
N GLY A 241 17.16 39.86 17.67
CA GLY A 241 17.35 41.22 18.15
C GLY A 241 16.82 42.22 17.10
N PRO A 242 16.34 43.40 17.54
CA PRO A 242 15.80 44.39 16.63
C PRO A 242 16.82 44.70 15.54
N GLN A 243 16.40 44.55 14.28
CA GLN A 243 17.13 45.11 13.14
C GLN A 243 17.39 46.58 13.46
N ALA A 244 18.68 46.93 13.57
CA ALA A 244 19.13 48.26 13.92
C ALA A 244 18.58 49.28 12.93
N ALA A 245 17.49 49.97 13.30
CA ALA A 245 17.25 51.31 12.81
C ALA A 245 18.27 52.20 13.52
N VAL A 246 19.39 52.46 12.84
CA VAL A 246 20.37 53.47 13.25
C VAL A 246 19.68 54.83 13.18
N VAL A 247 19.10 55.25 14.31
CA VAL A 247 18.65 56.62 14.52
C VAL A 247 19.84 57.41 15.03
N SER A 248 20.30 58.34 14.21
CA SER A 248 21.31 59.36 14.52
C SER A 248 20.95 60.11 15.80
N GLN A 249 21.73 59.89 16.87
CA GLN A 249 21.76 60.77 18.03
C GLN A 249 22.79 61.86 17.79
N THR A 250 22.34 63.11 17.74
CA THR A 250 23.09 64.24 18.28
C THR A 250 22.22 64.88 19.34
N GLU A 251 22.65 64.66 20.58
CA GLU A 251 22.38 65.36 21.84
C GLU A 251 22.45 66.91 21.67
N ARG A 252 21.91 67.82 22.49
CA ARG A 252 21.49 67.82 23.91
C ARG A 252 20.74 69.18 24.22
N PRO A 253 20.49 69.60 25.48
CA PRO A 253 19.15 69.95 26.00
C PRO A 253 18.87 71.47 26.19
N PHE A 254 17.60 71.76 26.49
CA PHE A 254 17.09 73.03 27.01
C PHE A 254 17.77 73.44 28.33
N ASP A 255 18.32 74.66 28.37
CA ASP A 255 18.56 75.44 29.58
C ASP A 255 17.42 76.46 29.78
N GLY A 256 17.05 76.70 31.04
CA GLY A 256 15.90 77.52 31.44
C GLY A 256 16.16 79.02 31.64
N ILE A 257 15.05 79.77 31.61
CA ILE A 257 14.69 81.01 32.34
C ILE A 257 15.84 81.97 32.75
N ARG A 258 16.04 83.05 31.99
CA ARG A 258 15.64 84.44 32.29
C ARG A 258 15.88 85.32 31.06
#